data_AF-A0AAW2GEV1-F1
#
_entry.id   AF-A0AAW2GEV1-F1
#
_cell.length_a   1.000
_cell.length_b   1.000
_cell.length_c   1.000
_cell.angle_alpha   90.00
_cell.angle_beta   90.00
_cell.angle_gamma   90.00
#
_symmetry.space_group_name_H-M   'P 1'
#
loop_
_entity.id
_entity.type
_entity.pdbx_description
1 polymer ?
#
loop_
_entity_poly.entity_id
_entity_poly.type
_entity_poly.pdbx_seq_one_letter_code
_entity_poly.pdbx_strand_id
1 'polypeptide(L)'
;MEEELVHEAKKLGVRLIFSHEPEPLGTAGPLALAREYLCASDDPFFVLNSDIICDFPFKQLLEFHENHGKEGTIVVTKVEEPSKYGVVVYGEDGKIESFVEKPQEFISNKINAGMYILNPSVLNRIELKPTSIEKEVFPIMAQDGELYAMELPGFWMDVGQPKDFLTGMSMYLASLRQKYPEQLHSGPSIVGNVLIDPTAIIGKNCRIGPNVTIGPGVTLADGCCIKRSTILKAAMIKEHAWLDSCIVGWRSVVGRWVRMEGTTVLGEDVIVKDELYINGGQVLPHKSISTSVPEPQIIM
;
A
#
# COMPACT_ATOMS: atom_id res chain seq x y z
N MET A 1 -2.62 5.58 -16.72
CA MET A 1 -3.10 4.57 -15.76
C MET A 1 -3.63 3.32 -16.45
N GLU A 2 -4.79 3.29 -17.12
CA GLU A 2 -5.31 2.05 -17.74
C GLU A 2 -4.35 1.43 -18.75
N GLU A 3 -3.78 2.23 -19.66
CA GLU A 3 -2.80 1.75 -20.64
C GLU A 3 -1.56 1.12 -19.96
N GLU A 4 -1.09 1.73 -18.87
CA GLU A 4 0.04 1.21 -18.09
C GLU A 4 -0.33 -0.11 -17.40
N LEU A 5 -1.53 -0.20 -16.83
CA LEU A 5 -2.03 -1.42 -16.19
C LEU A 5 -2.20 -2.55 -17.22
N VAL A 6 -2.69 -2.27 -18.42
CA VAL A 6 -2.80 -3.25 -19.52
C VAL A 6 -1.42 -3.75 -19.93
N HIS A 7 -0.43 -2.85 -20.03
CA HIS A 7 0.94 -3.23 -20.36
C HIS A 7 1.57 -4.13 -19.29
N GLU A 8 1.40 -3.80 -18.01
CA GLU A 8 1.88 -4.64 -16.91
C GLU A 8 1.14 -5.97 -16.84
N ALA A 9 -0.18 -5.99 -17.02
CA ALA A 9 -0.96 -7.24 -17.09
C ALA A 9 -0.44 -8.18 -18.19
N LYS A 10 -0.12 -7.63 -19.37
CA LYS A 10 0.46 -8.38 -20.48
C LYS A 10 1.83 -8.96 -20.14
N LYS A 11 2.69 -8.22 -19.43
CA LYS A 11 4.01 -8.73 -18.97
C LYS A 11 3.86 -9.87 -17.96
N LEU A 12 2.88 -9.75 -17.06
CA LEU A 12 2.61 -10.74 -16.03
C LEU A 12 1.81 -11.95 -16.55
N GLY A 13 1.30 -11.88 -17.79
CA GLY A 13 0.47 -12.94 -18.38
C GLY A 13 -0.91 -13.07 -17.74
N VAL A 14 -1.42 -11.99 -17.14
CA VAL A 14 -2.74 -11.96 -16.48
C VAL A 14 -3.75 -11.21 -17.34
N ARG A 15 -5.02 -11.62 -17.25
CA ARG A 15 -6.14 -10.91 -17.88
C ARG A 15 -6.61 -9.81 -16.94
N LEU A 16 -6.68 -8.58 -17.45
CA LEU A 16 -7.20 -7.43 -16.73
C LEU A 16 -8.57 -7.03 -17.29
N ILE A 17 -9.52 -6.75 -16.40
CA ILE A 17 -10.87 -6.28 -16.73
C ILE A 17 -11.10 -5.00 -15.92
N PHE A 18 -11.57 -3.95 -16.59
CA PHE A 18 -11.96 -2.71 -15.94
C PHE A 18 -13.48 -2.70 -15.74
N SER A 19 -13.91 -2.67 -14.48
CA SER A 19 -15.30 -2.45 -14.11
C SER A 19 -15.45 -1.00 -13.68
N HIS A 20 -16.05 -0.17 -14.53
CA HIS A 20 -16.20 1.26 -14.27
C HIS A 20 -17.43 1.49 -13.41
N GLU A 21 -17.21 2.07 -12.23
CA GLU A 21 -18.25 2.50 -11.32
C GLU A 21 -18.69 3.93 -11.70
N PRO A 22 -19.92 4.14 -12.21
CA PRO A 22 -20.36 5.45 -12.69
C PRO A 22 -20.70 6.44 -11.56
N GLU A 23 -21.07 5.92 -10.39
CA GLU A 23 -21.38 6.67 -9.18
C GLU A 23 -20.88 5.89 -7.97
N PRO A 24 -20.47 6.51 -6.84
CA PRO A 24 -19.93 5.76 -5.70
C PRO A 24 -20.97 4.80 -5.10
N LEU A 25 -20.80 3.49 -5.31
CA LEU A 25 -21.70 2.43 -4.82
C LEU A 25 -21.17 1.78 -3.52
N GLY A 26 -20.16 2.36 -2.88
CA GLY A 26 -19.55 1.80 -1.66
C GLY A 26 -18.63 0.62 -1.95
N THR A 27 -18.29 -0.15 -0.92
CA THR A 27 -17.31 -1.25 -1.01
C THR A 27 -17.91 -2.55 -1.58
N ALA A 28 -19.22 -2.76 -1.46
CA ALA A 28 -19.90 -3.93 -2.02
C ALA A 28 -20.36 -3.71 -3.46
N GLY A 29 -20.67 -2.47 -3.85
CA GLY A 29 -21.18 -2.13 -5.17
C GLY A 29 -20.30 -2.57 -6.35
N PRO A 30 -18.97 -2.38 -6.31
CA PRO A 30 -18.07 -2.90 -7.33
C PRO A 30 -18.15 -4.42 -7.52
N LEU A 31 -18.44 -5.19 -6.46
CA LEU A 31 -18.64 -6.63 -6.56
C LEU A 31 -19.95 -6.97 -7.30
N ALA A 32 -21.02 -6.22 -7.03
CA ALA A 32 -22.28 -6.37 -7.75
C ALA A 32 -22.15 -6.00 -9.24
N LEU A 33 -21.40 -4.93 -9.56
CA LEU A 33 -21.09 -4.55 -10.95
C LEU A 33 -20.29 -5.63 -11.68
N ALA A 34 -19.35 -6.28 -10.98
CA ALA A 34 -18.50 -7.31 -11.55
C ALA A 34 -19.13 -8.73 -11.54
N ARG A 35 -20.41 -8.86 -11.19
CA ARG A 35 -21.08 -10.16 -10.98
C ARG A 35 -20.88 -11.14 -12.15
N GLU A 36 -21.02 -10.68 -13.39
CA GLU A 36 -20.86 -11.54 -14.58
C GLU A 36 -19.48 -12.20 -14.67
N TYR A 37 -18.44 -11.53 -14.16
CA TYR A 37 -17.08 -12.05 -14.15
C TYR A 37 -16.80 -12.93 -12.93
N LEU A 38 -17.31 -12.51 -11.77
CA LEU A 38 -17.11 -13.23 -10.50
C LEU A 38 -17.94 -14.52 -10.41
N CYS A 39 -19.05 -14.61 -11.14
CA CYS A 39 -19.86 -15.83 -11.27
C CYS A 39 -19.55 -16.66 -12.53
N ALA A 40 -18.43 -16.39 -13.22
CA ALA A 40 -18.05 -17.16 -14.40
C ALA A 40 -17.64 -18.61 -14.07
N SER A 41 -17.33 -18.89 -12.79
CA SER A 41 -17.02 -20.20 -12.21
C SER A 41 -17.60 -20.28 -10.80
N ASP A 42 -17.68 -21.48 -10.23
CA ASP A 42 -18.04 -21.70 -8.83
C ASP A 42 -16.85 -21.55 -7.86
N ASP A 43 -15.63 -21.34 -8.39
CA ASP A 43 -14.43 -21.12 -7.59
C ASP A 43 -14.52 -19.83 -6.74
N PRO A 44 -13.96 -19.82 -5.52
CA PRO A 44 -13.88 -18.61 -4.72
C PRO A 44 -12.94 -17.57 -5.36
N PHE A 45 -13.16 -16.30 -5.04
CA PHE A 45 -12.35 -15.20 -5.54
C PHE A 45 -11.79 -14.34 -4.40
N PHE A 46 -10.60 -13.78 -4.63
CA PHE A 46 -9.98 -12.84 -3.71
C PHE A 46 -10.51 -11.43 -3.95
N VAL A 47 -10.75 -10.71 -2.86
CA VAL A 47 -11.06 -9.28 -2.86
C VAL A 47 -10.03 -8.58 -1.98
N LEU A 48 -9.38 -7.57 -2.53
CA LEU A 48 -8.27 -6.87 -1.88
C LEU A 48 -8.48 -5.36 -2.00
N ASN A 49 -8.28 -4.65 -0.89
CA ASN A 49 -8.06 -3.22 -0.94
C ASN A 49 -6.71 -2.95 -1.66
N SER A 50 -6.66 -1.88 -2.45
CA SER A 50 -5.48 -1.55 -3.26
C SER A 50 -4.43 -0.70 -2.54
N ASP A 51 -4.73 -0.29 -1.31
CA ASP A 51 -3.93 0.60 -0.46
C ASP A 51 -3.34 -0.13 0.76
N ILE A 52 -3.12 -1.44 0.67
CA ILE A 52 -2.46 -2.23 1.73
C ILE A 52 -1.08 -2.73 1.29
N ILE A 53 -0.15 -2.75 2.23
CA ILE A 53 1.16 -3.41 2.09
C ILE A 53 1.28 -4.47 3.18
N CYS A 54 1.41 -5.72 2.75
CA CYS A 54 1.63 -6.86 3.64
C CYS A 54 2.33 -8.01 2.91
N ASP A 55 2.61 -9.07 3.66
CA ASP A 55 2.95 -10.37 3.09
C ASP A 55 1.66 -11.15 2.79
N PHE A 56 1.18 -11.09 1.53
CA PHE A 56 -0.06 -11.72 1.13
C PHE A 56 -0.02 -13.27 1.25
N PRO A 57 -0.84 -13.88 2.13
CA PRO A 57 -0.81 -15.32 2.40
C PRO A 57 -1.81 -16.08 1.52
N PHE A 58 -1.83 -15.84 0.20
CA PHE A 58 -2.90 -16.33 -0.69
C PHE A 58 -3.14 -17.84 -0.60
N LYS A 59 -2.07 -18.63 -0.47
CA LYS A 59 -2.18 -20.10 -0.34
C LYS A 59 -2.81 -20.49 1.00
N GLN A 60 -2.33 -19.92 2.11
CA GLN A 60 -2.88 -20.23 3.43
C GLN A 60 -4.32 -19.76 3.55
N LEU A 61 -4.66 -18.63 2.93
CA LEU A 61 -6.02 -18.09 2.91
C LEU A 61 -6.99 -19.01 2.15
N LEU A 62 -6.56 -19.52 0.98
CA LEU A 62 -7.36 -20.49 0.22
C LEU A 62 -7.56 -21.79 1.01
N GLU A 63 -6.47 -22.37 1.54
CA GLU A 63 -6.53 -23.60 2.34
C GLU A 63 -7.45 -23.45 3.56
N PHE A 64 -7.38 -22.31 4.26
CA PHE A 64 -8.25 -22.00 5.39
C PHE A 64 -9.72 -21.90 4.97
N HIS A 65 -9.99 -21.21 3.84
CA HIS A 65 -11.33 -21.03 3.30
C HIS A 65 -12.00 -22.35 2.90
N GLU A 66 -11.26 -23.18 2.15
CA GLU A 66 -11.72 -24.50 1.72
C GLU A 66 -11.99 -25.43 2.91
N ASN A 67 -11.18 -25.33 3.97
CA ASN A 67 -11.31 -26.19 5.14
C ASN A 67 -12.61 -25.93 5.94
N HIS A 68 -13.07 -24.68 6.06
CA HIS A 68 -14.34 -24.39 6.73
C HIS A 68 -15.55 -24.46 5.77
N GLY A 69 -15.35 -24.28 4.46
CA GLY A 69 -16.36 -24.49 3.42
C GLY A 69 -17.58 -23.56 3.52
N LYS A 70 -17.39 -22.33 4.00
CA LYS A 70 -18.44 -21.31 4.22
C LYS A 70 -18.32 -20.16 3.24
N GLU A 71 -19.33 -19.30 3.15
CA GLU A 71 -19.38 -18.26 2.11
C GLU A 71 -18.19 -17.30 2.08
N GLY A 72 -17.56 -16.99 3.21
CA GLY A 72 -16.46 -16.02 3.22
C GLY A 72 -15.43 -16.17 4.34
N THR A 73 -14.21 -15.73 4.03
CA THR A 73 -13.14 -15.51 5.01
C THR A 73 -12.65 -14.06 4.96
N ILE A 74 -12.52 -13.44 6.12
CA ILE A 74 -11.89 -12.13 6.31
C ILE A 74 -10.50 -12.33 6.90
N VAL A 75 -9.51 -11.64 6.34
CA VAL A 75 -8.20 -11.55 6.96
C VAL A 75 -8.19 -10.45 8.00
N VAL A 76 -7.70 -10.75 9.19
CA VAL A 76 -7.61 -9.82 10.31
C VAL A 76 -6.17 -9.61 10.75
N THR A 77 -5.88 -8.43 11.28
CA THR A 77 -4.57 -8.12 11.87
C THR A 77 -4.73 -7.42 13.21
N LYS A 78 -3.67 -7.47 14.04
CA LYS A 78 -3.64 -6.80 15.35
C LYS A 78 -2.99 -5.43 15.19
N VAL A 79 -3.68 -4.39 15.66
CA VAL A 79 -3.15 -3.01 15.68
C VAL A 79 -3.24 -2.42 17.08
N GLU A 80 -2.38 -1.45 17.39
CA GLU A 80 -2.42 -0.77 18.69
C GLU A 80 -3.66 0.14 18.81
N GLU A 81 -4.05 0.80 17.71
CA GLU A 81 -5.15 1.77 17.68
C GLU A 81 -6.23 1.35 16.65
N PRO A 82 -7.31 0.66 17.10
CA PRO A 82 -8.33 0.11 16.20
C PRO A 82 -9.42 1.11 15.79
N SER A 83 -9.51 2.31 16.38
CA SER A 83 -10.63 3.26 16.20
C SER A 83 -10.91 3.69 14.76
N LYS A 84 -9.92 3.57 13.86
CA LYS A 84 -10.05 3.92 12.45
C LYS A 84 -10.60 2.79 11.56
N TYR A 85 -10.74 1.58 12.10
CA TYR A 85 -10.94 0.35 11.32
C TYR A 85 -12.18 -0.43 11.76
N GLY A 86 -12.58 -1.43 10.96
CA GLY A 86 -13.58 -2.41 11.35
C GLY A 86 -13.00 -3.45 12.31
N VAL A 87 -13.59 -3.59 13.49
CA VAL A 87 -13.16 -4.53 14.52
C VAL A 87 -13.92 -5.85 14.37
N VAL A 88 -13.19 -6.95 14.51
CA VAL A 88 -13.73 -8.31 14.32
C VAL A 88 -13.60 -9.10 15.62
N VAL A 89 -14.71 -9.69 16.05
CA VAL A 89 -14.78 -10.62 17.19
C VAL A 89 -15.14 -12.00 16.68
N TYR A 90 -14.35 -13.01 17.06
CA TYR A 90 -14.51 -14.37 16.56
C TYR A 90 -14.05 -15.41 17.59
N GLY A 91 -14.62 -16.60 17.51
CA GLY A 91 -14.34 -17.73 18.39
C GLY A 91 -13.01 -18.43 18.08
N GLU A 92 -12.65 -19.45 18.86
CA GLU A 92 -11.39 -20.18 18.69
C GLU A 92 -11.24 -20.90 17.34
N ASP A 93 -12.36 -21.27 16.72
CA ASP A 93 -12.44 -21.90 15.39
C ASP A 93 -12.37 -20.89 14.23
N GLY A 94 -12.24 -19.59 14.54
CA GLY A 94 -12.24 -18.51 13.56
C GLY A 94 -13.62 -18.04 13.14
N LYS A 95 -14.72 -18.64 13.64
CA LYS A 95 -16.07 -18.20 13.28
C LYS A 95 -16.34 -16.79 13.81
N ILE A 96 -16.74 -15.87 12.95
CA ILE A 96 -17.02 -14.48 13.35
C ILE A 96 -18.33 -14.42 14.12
N GLU A 97 -18.27 -13.87 15.33
CA GLU A 97 -19.43 -13.64 16.20
C GLU A 97 -20.05 -12.27 15.93
N SER A 98 -19.21 -11.25 15.74
CA SER A 98 -19.65 -9.91 15.39
C SER A 98 -18.57 -9.14 14.62
N PHE A 99 -19.05 -8.25 13.75
CA PHE A 99 -18.24 -7.29 13.00
C PHE A 99 -18.76 -5.89 13.31
N VAL A 100 -17.87 -4.98 13.74
CA VAL A 100 -18.24 -3.61 14.14
C VAL A 100 -17.33 -2.60 13.44
N GLU A 101 -17.90 -1.83 12.51
CA GLU A 101 -17.16 -0.80 11.76
C GLU A 101 -16.93 0.45 12.61
N LYS A 102 -15.65 0.85 12.79
CA LYS A 102 -15.22 2.10 13.47
C LYS A 102 -15.89 2.31 14.83
N PRO A 103 -15.65 1.40 15.80
CA PRO A 103 -16.32 1.47 17.09
C PRO A 103 -15.89 2.70 17.89
N GLN A 104 -16.83 3.29 18.63
CA GLN A 104 -16.56 4.41 19.53
C GLN A 104 -15.90 3.97 20.84
N GLU A 105 -16.08 2.71 21.21
CA GLU A 105 -15.48 2.08 22.40
C GLU A 105 -14.51 0.98 21.96
N PHE A 106 -13.51 0.69 22.81
CA PHE A 106 -12.59 -0.40 22.54
C PHE A 106 -13.30 -1.76 22.70
N ILE A 107 -13.38 -2.53 21.62
CA ILE A 107 -13.98 -3.88 21.61
C ILE A 107 -12.87 -4.94 21.55
N SER A 108 -11.97 -4.80 20.57
CA SER A 108 -10.85 -5.71 20.30
C SER A 108 -9.80 -4.96 19.50
N ASN A 109 -8.55 -5.42 19.57
CA ASN A 109 -7.44 -4.90 18.77
C ASN A 109 -7.28 -5.62 17.42
N LYS A 110 -8.18 -6.55 17.10
CA LYS A 110 -8.21 -7.28 15.83
C LYS A 110 -9.09 -6.56 14.84
N ILE A 111 -8.50 -6.08 13.76
CA ILE A 111 -9.17 -5.30 12.73
C ILE A 111 -9.23 -6.06 11.41
N ASN A 112 -10.20 -5.70 10.58
CA ASN A 112 -10.27 -6.07 9.18
C ASN A 112 -9.02 -5.57 8.43
N ALA A 113 -8.29 -6.47 7.78
CA ALA A 113 -7.06 -6.17 7.04
C ALA A 113 -7.31 -5.76 5.57
N GLY A 114 -8.56 -5.68 5.12
CA GLY A 114 -8.91 -5.32 3.73
C GLY A 114 -8.61 -6.42 2.71
N MET A 115 -8.59 -7.67 3.14
CA MET A 115 -8.37 -8.84 2.28
C MET A 115 -9.37 -9.92 2.62
N TYR A 116 -10.04 -10.43 1.59
CA TYR A 116 -11.12 -11.40 1.70
C TYR A 116 -10.96 -12.48 0.65
N ILE A 117 -11.49 -13.66 0.95
CA ILE A 117 -11.80 -14.69 -0.05
C ILE A 117 -13.28 -15.04 0.12
N LEU A 118 -14.02 -14.98 -0.99
CA LEU A 118 -15.48 -15.08 -0.99
C LEU A 118 -15.93 -16.07 -2.06
N ASN A 119 -16.98 -16.83 -1.75
CA ASN A 119 -17.68 -17.65 -2.74
C ASN A 119 -18.62 -16.78 -3.58
N PRO A 120 -18.86 -17.14 -4.87
CA PRO A 120 -19.81 -16.43 -5.73
C PRO A 120 -21.21 -16.25 -5.13
N SER A 121 -21.65 -17.14 -4.23
CA SER A 121 -22.93 -17.05 -3.51
C SER A 121 -23.10 -15.76 -2.72
N VAL A 122 -22.02 -15.11 -2.26
CA VAL A 122 -22.08 -13.84 -1.53
C VAL A 122 -22.77 -12.74 -2.35
N LEU A 123 -22.65 -12.81 -3.68
CA LEU A 123 -23.21 -11.81 -4.60
C LEU A 123 -24.74 -11.79 -4.58
N ASN A 124 -25.39 -12.84 -4.09
CA ASN A 124 -26.84 -12.89 -3.87
C ASN A 124 -27.28 -11.99 -2.71
N ARG A 125 -26.36 -11.63 -1.81
CA ARG A 125 -26.60 -10.72 -0.67
C ARG A 125 -26.40 -9.25 -1.04
N ILE A 126 -25.88 -8.97 -2.24
CA ILE A 126 -25.50 -7.63 -2.65
C ILE A 126 -26.43 -7.16 -3.77
N GLU A 127 -27.16 -6.08 -3.49
CA GLU A 127 -27.95 -5.37 -4.49
C GLU A 127 -27.06 -4.35 -5.22
N LEU A 128 -27.38 -4.05 -6.48
CA LEU A 128 -26.68 -3.02 -7.25
C LEU A 128 -27.15 -1.62 -6.82
N LYS A 129 -26.70 -1.19 -5.65
CA LYS A 129 -26.96 0.12 -5.05
C LYS A 129 -25.76 0.51 -4.16
N PRO A 130 -25.67 1.76 -3.69
CA PRO A 130 -24.69 2.12 -2.68
C PRO A 130 -24.79 1.23 -1.44
N THR A 131 -23.76 0.43 -1.19
CA THR A 131 -23.72 -0.59 -0.14
C THR A 131 -22.30 -0.78 0.38
N SER A 132 -22.13 -0.78 1.70
CA SER A 132 -20.84 -1.15 2.33
C SER A 132 -20.87 -2.62 2.71
N ILE A 133 -19.87 -3.39 2.24
CA ILE A 133 -19.76 -4.81 2.57
C ILE A 133 -19.57 -4.99 4.08
N GLU A 134 -18.80 -4.11 4.71
CA GLU A 134 -18.48 -4.12 6.13
C GLU A 134 -19.69 -3.81 7.03
N LYS A 135 -20.60 -2.94 6.58
CA LYS A 135 -21.76 -2.51 7.37
C LYS A 135 -23.03 -3.30 7.11
N GLU A 136 -23.21 -3.79 5.89
CA GLU A 136 -24.49 -4.33 5.45
C GLU A 136 -24.42 -5.82 5.11
N VAL A 137 -23.26 -6.35 4.70
CA VAL A 137 -23.13 -7.74 4.23
C VAL A 137 -22.47 -8.62 5.29
N PHE A 138 -21.28 -8.25 5.77
CA PHE A 138 -20.53 -9.03 6.76
C PHE A 138 -21.28 -9.27 8.08
N PRO A 139 -22.02 -8.29 8.65
CA PRO A 139 -22.80 -8.55 9.86
C PRO A 139 -23.88 -9.61 9.65
N ILE A 140 -24.51 -9.65 8.47
CA ILE A 140 -25.53 -10.67 8.12
C ILE A 140 -24.87 -12.03 7.91
N MET A 141 -23.75 -12.09 7.18
CA MET A 141 -23.00 -13.35 6.99
C MET A 141 -22.50 -13.92 8.33
N ALA A 142 -22.06 -13.06 9.26
CA ALA A 142 -21.66 -13.48 10.61
C ALA A 142 -22.85 -14.05 11.39
N GLN A 143 -24.02 -13.40 11.34
CA GLN A 143 -25.25 -13.90 11.99
C GLN A 143 -25.68 -15.27 11.43
N ASP A 144 -25.54 -15.47 10.11
CA ASP A 144 -25.84 -16.74 9.45
C ASP A 144 -24.78 -17.83 9.72
N GLY A 145 -23.63 -17.47 10.32
CA GLY A 145 -22.53 -18.37 10.58
C GLY A 145 -21.73 -18.75 9.32
N GLU A 146 -21.74 -17.87 8.32
CA GLU A 146 -21.14 -18.06 7.00
C GLU A 146 -19.82 -17.28 6.80
N LEU A 147 -19.32 -16.63 7.86
CA LEU A 147 -18.15 -15.75 7.81
C LEU A 147 -17.11 -16.14 8.88
N TYR A 148 -15.86 -16.31 8.44
CA TYR A 148 -14.73 -16.71 9.29
C TYR A 148 -13.58 -15.72 9.20
N ALA A 149 -12.76 -15.64 10.25
CA ALA A 149 -11.60 -14.79 10.34
C ALA A 149 -10.30 -15.60 10.37
N MET A 150 -9.31 -15.19 9.57
CA MET A 150 -7.95 -15.72 9.59
C MET A 150 -6.98 -14.61 10.03
N GLU A 151 -6.16 -14.85 11.05
CA GLU A 151 -5.11 -13.89 11.43
C GLU A 151 -4.01 -13.85 10.36
N LEU A 152 -3.67 -12.65 9.90
CA LEU A 152 -2.57 -12.42 8.98
C LEU A 152 -1.22 -12.71 9.66
N PRO A 153 -0.36 -13.57 9.08
CA PRO A 153 1.01 -13.71 9.55
C PRO A 153 1.87 -12.54 9.06
N GLY A 154 2.69 -11.98 9.94
CA GLY A 154 3.68 -10.97 9.58
C GLY A 154 3.17 -9.54 9.72
N PHE A 155 3.63 -8.66 8.83
CA PHE A 155 3.36 -7.23 8.91
C PHE A 155 2.18 -6.82 8.03
N TRP A 156 1.52 -5.73 8.40
CA TRP A 156 0.45 -5.10 7.64
C TRP A 156 0.53 -3.59 7.83
N MET A 157 0.26 -2.86 6.75
CA MET A 157 0.12 -1.41 6.79
C MET A 157 -0.92 -0.95 5.76
N ASP A 158 -1.88 -0.16 6.21
CA ASP A 158 -2.71 0.69 5.35
C ASP A 158 -1.86 1.91 4.93
N VAL A 159 -1.70 2.12 3.63
CA VAL A 159 -0.86 3.17 3.05
C VAL A 159 -1.66 4.30 2.39
N GLY A 160 -2.84 4.61 2.93
CA GLY A 160 -3.68 5.72 2.49
C GLY A 160 -3.08 7.13 2.67
N GLN A 161 -2.03 7.30 3.48
CA GLN A 161 -1.32 8.57 3.67
C GLN A 161 0.19 8.47 3.39
N PRO A 162 0.86 9.55 2.94
CA PRO A 162 2.30 9.52 2.66
C PRO A 162 3.20 9.04 3.81
N LYS A 163 2.86 9.43 5.05
CA LYS A 163 3.60 9.00 6.25
C LYS A 163 3.44 7.48 6.46
N ASP A 164 2.24 6.99 6.22
CA ASP A 164 1.90 5.58 6.39
C ASP A 164 2.56 4.74 5.29
N PHE A 165 2.62 5.25 4.05
CA PHE A 165 3.42 4.67 2.97
C PHE A 165 4.89 4.50 3.36
N LEU A 166 5.56 5.53 3.89
CA LEU A 166 6.97 5.43 4.32
C LEU A 166 7.16 4.43 5.47
N THR A 167 6.17 4.33 6.36
CA THR A 167 6.15 3.35 7.45
C THR A 167 5.99 1.93 6.91
N GLY A 168 5.02 1.72 6.00
CA GLY A 168 4.79 0.46 5.31
C GLY A 168 6.01 0.01 4.51
N MET A 169 6.69 0.93 3.81
CA MET A 169 7.96 0.62 3.14
C MET A 169 9.07 0.21 4.12
N SER A 170 9.14 0.83 5.30
CA SER A 170 10.09 0.43 6.34
C SER A 170 9.79 -0.98 6.87
N MET A 171 8.52 -1.33 7.05
CA MET A 171 8.07 -2.67 7.49
C MET A 171 8.34 -3.71 6.40
N TYR A 172 8.05 -3.39 5.13
CA TYR A 172 8.36 -4.23 3.98
C TYR A 172 9.85 -4.54 3.88
N LEU A 173 10.71 -3.52 3.99
CA LEU A 173 12.15 -3.70 3.97
C LEU A 173 12.67 -4.54 5.15
N ALA A 174 12.03 -4.44 6.32
CA ALA A 174 12.33 -5.31 7.45
C ALA A 174 11.92 -6.77 7.19
N SER A 175 10.75 -7.01 6.59
CA SER A 175 10.31 -8.35 6.17
C SER A 175 11.25 -8.94 5.11
N LEU A 176 11.64 -8.14 4.11
CA LEU A 176 12.64 -8.55 3.11
C LEU A 176 13.97 -8.96 3.77
N ARG A 177 14.48 -8.21 4.75
CA ARG A 177 15.70 -8.60 5.47
C ARG A 177 15.58 -9.98 6.11
N GLN A 178 14.40 -10.35 6.62
CA GLN A 178 14.19 -11.63 7.27
C GLN A 178 14.03 -12.79 6.28
N LYS A 179 13.34 -12.55 5.16
CA LYS A 179 12.96 -13.61 4.20
C LYS A 179 13.91 -13.74 3.01
N TYR A 180 14.36 -12.61 2.48
CA TYR A 180 15.11 -12.48 1.23
C TYR A 180 16.24 -11.43 1.38
N PRO A 181 17.17 -11.60 2.35
CA PRO A 181 18.21 -10.61 2.64
C PRO A 181 19.11 -10.31 1.42
N GLU A 182 19.23 -11.23 0.48
CA GLU A 182 19.98 -11.09 -0.77
C GLU A 182 19.42 -10.02 -1.72
N GLN A 183 18.15 -9.64 -1.57
CA GLN A 183 17.56 -8.54 -2.36
C GLN A 183 17.95 -7.16 -1.82
N LEU A 184 18.40 -7.08 -0.57
CA LEU A 184 18.83 -5.81 0.02
C LEU A 184 20.27 -5.50 -0.40
N HIS A 185 20.48 -4.24 -0.78
CA HIS A 185 21.80 -3.76 -1.13
C HIS A 185 22.67 -3.66 0.14
N SER A 186 23.96 -3.95 0.00
CA SER A 186 24.95 -3.85 1.07
C SER A 186 26.24 -3.24 0.55
N GLY A 187 26.97 -2.53 1.40
CA GLY A 187 28.20 -1.84 1.02
C GLY A 187 28.58 -0.73 2.01
N PRO A 188 29.76 -0.11 1.84
CA PRO A 188 30.27 0.90 2.76
C PRO A 188 29.42 2.18 2.81
N SER A 189 28.68 2.48 1.75
CA SER A 189 27.75 3.62 1.64
C SER A 189 26.35 3.32 2.18
N ILE A 190 26.06 2.08 2.58
CA ILE A 190 24.71 1.63 2.94
C ILE A 190 24.57 1.49 4.45
N VAL A 191 23.44 1.97 4.97
CA VAL A 191 23.08 1.89 6.39
C VAL A 191 21.72 1.20 6.51
N GLY A 192 21.63 0.09 7.24
CA GLY A 192 20.35 -0.57 7.51
C GLY A 192 19.76 -1.28 6.28
N ASN A 193 18.43 -1.17 6.11
CA ASN A 193 17.73 -1.82 5.00
C ASN A 193 17.62 -0.85 3.81
N VAL A 194 18.19 -1.23 2.67
CA VAL A 194 18.12 -0.44 1.43
C VAL A 194 17.84 -1.37 0.26
N LEU A 195 16.84 -1.04 -0.54
CA LEU A 195 16.53 -1.72 -1.80
C LEU A 195 16.89 -0.78 -2.95
N ILE A 196 17.71 -1.26 -3.88
CA ILE A 196 18.15 -0.49 -5.05
C ILE A 196 17.85 -1.32 -6.28
N ASP A 197 17.08 -0.75 -7.20
CA ASP A 197 16.85 -1.37 -8.50
C ASP A 197 18.19 -1.51 -9.27
N PRO A 198 18.46 -2.64 -9.95
CA PRO A 198 19.71 -2.86 -10.67
C PRO A 198 20.04 -1.83 -11.76
N THR A 199 19.04 -1.09 -12.26
CA THR A 199 19.21 -0.05 -13.29
C THR A 199 19.53 1.33 -12.71
N ALA A 200 19.49 1.50 -11.39
CA ALA A 200 19.81 2.76 -10.74
C ALA A 200 21.32 3.05 -10.79
N ILE A 201 21.67 4.33 -10.96
CA ILE A 201 23.05 4.80 -11.00
C ILE A 201 23.32 5.58 -9.72
N ILE A 202 24.32 5.13 -8.95
CA ILE A 202 24.68 5.72 -7.66
C ILE A 202 26.07 6.37 -7.77
N GLY A 203 26.12 7.68 -7.49
CA GLY A 203 27.34 8.46 -7.42
C GLY A 203 28.27 8.08 -6.27
N LYS A 204 29.45 8.69 -6.26
CA LYS A 204 30.48 8.47 -5.24
C LYS A 204 30.10 9.15 -3.93
N ASN A 205 30.59 8.61 -2.82
CA ASN A 205 30.45 9.20 -1.48
C ASN A 205 29.00 9.42 -1.01
N CYS A 206 28.04 8.70 -1.60
CA CYS A 206 26.66 8.71 -1.12
C CYS A 206 26.57 7.96 0.23
N ARG A 207 25.58 8.35 1.03
CA ARG A 207 25.18 7.61 2.24
C ARG A 207 23.69 7.34 2.20
N ILE A 208 23.32 6.07 2.06
CA ILE A 208 21.94 5.66 1.78
C ILE A 208 21.45 4.74 2.90
N GLY A 209 20.30 5.09 3.47
CA GLY A 209 19.61 4.36 4.52
C GLY A 209 19.69 5.01 5.92
N PRO A 210 18.96 4.47 6.90
CA PRO A 210 18.12 3.27 6.81
C PRO A 210 16.79 3.49 6.08
N ASN A 211 16.19 2.39 5.64
CA ASN A 211 14.85 2.29 5.06
C ASN A 211 14.69 3.15 3.80
N VAL A 212 15.49 2.85 2.78
CA VAL A 212 15.45 3.57 1.51
C VAL A 212 15.14 2.61 0.37
N THR A 213 14.28 3.06 -0.53
CA THR A 213 14.04 2.38 -1.82
C THR A 213 14.41 3.31 -2.96
N ILE A 214 15.21 2.79 -3.89
CA ILE A 214 15.64 3.49 -5.11
C ILE A 214 15.07 2.72 -6.30
N GLY A 215 14.13 3.34 -7.02
CA GLY A 215 13.42 2.73 -8.13
C GLY A 215 14.22 2.64 -9.43
N PRO A 216 13.62 2.04 -10.48
CA PRO A 216 14.28 1.84 -11.76
C PRO A 216 14.73 3.15 -12.44
N GLY A 217 15.93 3.15 -13.00
CA GLY A 217 16.50 4.27 -13.75
C GLY A 217 16.75 5.53 -12.92
N VAL A 218 16.68 5.46 -11.58
CA VAL A 218 17.02 6.59 -10.72
C VAL A 218 18.51 6.89 -10.81
N THR A 219 18.86 8.18 -10.83
CA THR A 219 20.25 8.63 -10.76
C THR A 219 20.46 9.44 -9.49
N LEU A 220 21.37 8.99 -8.63
CA LEU A 220 21.90 9.78 -7.52
C LEU A 220 23.29 10.29 -7.90
N ALA A 221 23.49 11.60 -7.86
CA ALA A 221 24.80 12.19 -8.05
C ALA A 221 25.67 12.05 -6.79
N ASP A 222 26.89 12.58 -6.83
CA ASP A 222 27.86 12.39 -5.75
C ASP A 222 27.41 13.06 -4.43
N GLY A 223 27.73 12.39 -3.32
CA GLY A 223 27.54 12.96 -1.98
C GLY A 223 26.10 13.03 -1.47
N CYS A 224 25.13 12.42 -2.15
CA CYS A 224 23.74 12.39 -1.69
C CYS A 224 23.61 11.62 -0.36
N CYS A 225 22.80 12.16 0.56
CA CYS A 225 22.48 11.52 1.84
C CYS A 225 20.98 11.26 1.92
N ILE A 226 20.55 10.00 1.95
CA ILE A 226 19.12 9.65 1.85
C ILE A 226 18.78 8.67 2.97
N LYS A 227 17.69 8.91 3.71
CA LYS A 227 17.16 7.97 4.71
C LYS A 227 15.63 8.04 4.77
N ARG A 228 14.98 6.94 5.16
CA ARG A 228 13.52 6.79 5.29
C ARG A 228 12.75 7.30 4.07
N SER A 229 13.29 7.11 2.88
CA SER A 229 12.78 7.77 1.68
C SER A 229 12.58 6.78 0.54
N THR A 230 11.60 7.06 -0.30
CA THR A 230 11.31 6.32 -1.52
C THR A 230 11.54 7.22 -2.72
N ILE A 231 12.45 6.81 -3.62
CA ILE A 231 12.76 7.54 -4.84
C ILE A 231 12.20 6.77 -6.02
N LEU A 232 11.17 7.29 -6.66
CA LEU A 232 10.43 6.60 -7.73
C LEU A 232 11.16 6.70 -9.07
N LYS A 233 10.69 5.86 -10.00
CA LYS A 233 11.36 5.57 -11.28
C LYS A 233 11.77 6.84 -12.04
N ALA A 234 12.99 6.80 -12.58
CA ALA A 234 13.60 7.83 -13.40
C ALA A 234 13.77 9.21 -12.73
N ALA A 235 13.67 9.31 -11.41
CA ALA A 235 14.02 10.53 -10.70
C ALA A 235 15.54 10.76 -10.68
N MET A 236 15.94 12.03 -10.59
CA MET A 236 17.34 12.45 -10.52
C MET A 236 17.56 13.29 -9.27
N ILE A 237 18.50 12.86 -8.43
CA ILE A 237 18.92 13.60 -7.23
C ILE A 237 20.33 14.13 -7.47
N LYS A 238 20.49 15.45 -7.49
CA LYS A 238 21.77 16.09 -7.77
C LYS A 238 22.68 16.13 -6.53
N GLU A 239 23.90 16.62 -6.77
CA GLU A 239 25.03 16.53 -5.86
C GLU A 239 24.70 17.08 -4.46
N HIS A 240 25.13 16.35 -3.43
CA HIS A 240 25.03 16.77 -2.03
C HIS A 240 23.62 17.06 -1.50
N ALA A 241 22.58 16.60 -2.19
CA ALA A 241 21.22 16.67 -1.65
C ALA A 241 21.06 15.76 -0.42
N TRP A 242 20.26 16.22 0.54
CA TRP A 242 19.93 15.50 1.76
C TRP A 242 18.42 15.29 1.86
N LEU A 243 17.99 14.02 1.95
CA LEU A 243 16.59 13.61 2.00
C LEU A 243 16.32 12.76 3.24
N ASP A 244 15.32 13.14 4.01
CA ASP A 244 14.86 12.41 5.19
C ASP A 244 13.35 12.30 5.19
N SER A 245 12.79 11.09 5.21
CA SER A 245 11.33 10.92 5.20
C SER A 245 10.70 11.61 3.99
N CYS A 246 11.11 11.24 2.78
CA CYS A 246 10.65 11.85 1.53
C CYS A 246 10.11 10.81 0.53
N ILE A 247 9.13 11.22 -0.27
CA ILE A 247 8.67 10.48 -1.45
C ILE A 247 8.98 11.36 -2.66
N VAL A 248 9.96 10.95 -3.47
CA VAL A 248 10.30 11.65 -4.71
C VAL A 248 9.58 10.96 -5.87
N GLY A 249 8.61 11.64 -6.45
CA GLY A 249 7.80 11.15 -7.56
C GLY A 249 8.59 10.83 -8.84
N TRP A 250 7.93 10.12 -9.75
CA TRP A 250 8.51 9.71 -11.03
C TRP A 250 9.10 10.89 -11.80
N ARG A 251 10.25 10.70 -12.45
CA ARG A 251 10.89 11.72 -13.31
C ARG A 251 11.23 13.06 -12.63
N SER A 252 11.07 13.16 -11.32
CA SER A 252 11.37 14.39 -10.59
C SER A 252 12.87 14.64 -10.50
N VAL A 253 13.25 15.92 -10.50
CA VAL A 253 14.64 16.38 -10.38
C VAL A 253 14.80 17.17 -9.09
N VAL A 254 15.64 16.66 -8.19
CA VAL A 254 16.02 17.36 -6.96
C VAL A 254 17.37 18.04 -7.17
N GLY A 255 17.40 19.35 -6.98
CA GLY A 255 18.57 20.22 -7.16
C GLY A 255 19.73 19.91 -6.21
N ARG A 256 20.87 20.54 -6.49
CA ARG A 256 22.09 20.45 -5.68
C ARG A 256 21.87 21.05 -4.32
N TRP A 257 22.50 20.49 -3.28
CA TRP A 257 22.43 21.03 -1.91
C TRP A 257 21.01 21.21 -1.38
N VAL A 258 20.02 20.56 -1.99
CA VAL A 258 18.64 20.59 -1.54
C VAL A 258 18.52 19.76 -0.26
N ARG A 259 17.78 20.31 0.71
CA ARG A 259 17.38 19.60 1.93
C ARG A 259 15.87 19.39 1.90
N MET A 260 15.43 18.15 1.92
CA MET A 260 14.00 17.81 2.04
C MET A 260 13.76 16.94 3.27
N GLU A 261 12.77 17.30 4.08
CA GLU A 261 12.34 16.49 5.23
C GLU A 261 10.85 16.60 5.55
N GLY A 262 10.43 15.99 6.67
CA GLY A 262 9.09 16.21 7.21
C GLY A 262 7.95 15.52 6.45
N THR A 263 8.20 14.38 5.79
CA THR A 263 7.22 13.72 4.91
C THR A 263 6.94 14.57 3.66
N THR A 264 7.99 15.10 3.04
CA THR A 264 7.87 15.83 1.77
C THR A 264 7.55 14.86 0.63
N VAL A 265 6.56 15.21 -0.19
CA VAL A 265 6.10 14.43 -1.34
C VAL A 265 6.22 15.27 -2.60
N LEU A 266 6.94 14.74 -3.59
CA LEU A 266 6.94 15.29 -4.94
C LEU A 266 6.04 14.42 -5.81
N GLY A 267 5.11 15.05 -6.54
CA GLY A 267 4.38 14.42 -7.63
C GLY A 267 5.29 14.01 -8.78
N GLU A 268 4.68 13.58 -9.88
CA GLU A 268 5.43 13.29 -11.11
C GLU A 268 6.07 14.56 -11.69
N ASP A 269 7.30 14.44 -12.19
CA ASP A 269 7.97 15.46 -13.02
C ASP A 269 8.06 16.82 -12.30
N VAL A 270 8.42 16.78 -11.03
CA VAL A 270 8.67 17.98 -10.23
C VAL A 270 10.15 18.34 -10.27
N ILE A 271 10.45 19.62 -10.49
CA ILE A 271 11.80 20.18 -10.48
C ILE A 271 11.98 21.03 -9.24
N VAL A 272 12.82 20.59 -8.31
CA VAL A 272 13.28 21.41 -7.18
C VAL A 272 14.60 22.07 -7.59
N LYS A 273 14.65 23.41 -7.57
CA LYS A 273 15.90 24.15 -7.86
C LYS A 273 16.94 23.91 -6.77
N ASP A 274 18.18 24.23 -7.10
CA ASP A 274 19.33 24.04 -6.21
C ASP A 274 19.17 24.89 -4.92
N GLU A 275 19.79 24.44 -3.83
CA GLU A 275 19.95 25.15 -2.56
C GLU A 275 18.65 25.46 -1.80
N LEU A 276 17.58 24.69 -2.07
CA LEU A 276 16.29 24.84 -1.40
C LEU A 276 16.15 23.95 -0.16
N TYR A 277 15.39 24.46 0.80
CA TYR A 277 14.91 23.69 1.96
C TYR A 277 13.41 23.46 1.83
N ILE A 278 12.95 22.21 1.95
CA ILE A 278 11.53 21.84 1.91
C ILE A 278 11.22 20.93 3.11
N ASN A 279 10.19 21.29 3.88
CA ASN A 279 9.79 20.56 5.08
C ASN A 279 8.28 20.30 5.06
N GLY A 280 7.91 19.04 4.86
CA GLY A 280 6.51 18.60 4.76
C GLY A 280 5.76 19.17 3.55
N GLY A 281 6.46 19.54 2.48
CA GLY A 281 5.84 20.04 1.26
C GLY A 281 5.15 18.94 0.47
N GLN A 282 3.93 19.17 0.00
CA GLN A 282 3.23 18.28 -0.94
C GLN A 282 3.12 18.97 -2.29
N VAL A 283 3.98 18.57 -3.23
CA VAL A 283 4.13 19.25 -4.52
C VAL A 283 3.36 18.49 -5.58
N LEU A 284 2.40 19.14 -6.22
CA LEU A 284 1.63 18.53 -7.29
C LEU A 284 2.50 18.23 -8.54
N PRO A 285 2.06 17.32 -9.43
CA PRO A 285 2.80 16.99 -10.63
C PRO A 285 3.12 18.18 -11.55
N HIS A 286 4.22 18.07 -12.30
CA HIS A 286 4.65 19.02 -13.34
C HIS A 286 4.93 20.44 -12.82
N LYS A 287 5.51 20.53 -11.62
CA LYS A 287 5.82 21.81 -10.95
C LYS A 287 7.32 22.06 -10.89
N SER A 288 7.69 23.34 -10.88
CA SER A 288 9.05 23.77 -10.58
C SER A 288 9.04 24.63 -9.33
N ILE A 289 9.80 24.24 -8.31
CA ILE A 289 9.95 24.99 -7.06
C ILE A 289 11.27 25.76 -7.10
N SER A 290 11.19 27.08 -6.94
CA SER A 290 12.33 27.99 -6.86
C SER A 290 12.47 28.71 -5.51
N THR A 291 11.63 28.40 -4.53
CA THR A 291 11.65 29.01 -3.20
C THR A 291 11.55 27.94 -2.12
N SER A 292 12.25 28.14 -1.00
CA SER A 292 12.19 27.24 0.15
C SER A 292 10.80 27.21 0.78
N VAL A 293 10.47 26.07 1.38
CA VAL A 293 9.19 25.74 1.99
C VAL A 293 9.47 25.26 3.41
N PRO A 294 9.62 26.18 4.38
CA PRO A 294 10.02 25.81 5.74
C PRO A 294 8.88 25.15 6.55
N GLU A 295 7.63 25.40 6.14
CA GLU A 295 6.41 24.90 6.79
C GLU A 295 5.62 23.96 5.87
N PRO A 296 4.95 22.93 6.41
CA PRO A 296 4.14 22.02 5.63
C PRO A 296 3.02 22.73 4.86
N GLN A 297 2.96 22.52 3.55
CA GLN A 297 1.91 23.07 2.69
C GLN A 297 1.79 22.29 1.38
N ILE A 298 0.62 22.42 0.75
CA ILE A 298 0.38 21.91 -0.61
C ILE A 298 0.80 22.98 -1.62
N ILE A 299 1.61 22.59 -2.60
CA ILE A 299 2.15 23.45 -3.65
C ILE A 299 1.50 23.03 -4.96
N MET A 300 0.61 23.91 -5.43
CA MET A 300 -0.32 23.61 -6.52
C MET A 300 0.19 23.92 -7.92
#